data_AF-A0A171AM02-F1
#
_entry.id   AF-A0A171AM02-F1
#
_cell.length_a   1.000
_cell.length_b   1.000
_cell.length_c   1.000
_cell.angle_alpha   90.00
_cell.angle_beta   90.00
_cell.angle_gamma   90.00
#
_symmetry.space_group_name_H-M   'P 1'
#
loop_
_entity.id
_entity.type
_entity.pdbx_description
1 polymer ?
#
loop_
_entity_poly.entity_id
_entity_poly.type
_entity_poly.pdbx_seq_one_letter_code
_entity_poly.pdbx_strand_id
1 'polypeptide(L)'
;MELRFDLANTKALPEAWRRRALQRLAGRLVDGVISVRASEHRSQWRNREAAAARLAALLAEATAPPPPPRKPTRIPRGINERRLREKKQRAEIKRGRSGADWKRQAMRQGWR
;
A
#
# COMPACT_ATOMS: atom_id res chain seq x y z
N MET A 1 27.16 -20.34 16.31
CA MET A 1 27.38 -20.88 14.95
C MET A 1 26.90 -19.84 13.94
N GLU A 2 27.59 -19.72 12.80
CA GLU A 2 27.20 -18.87 11.66
C GLU A 2 26.94 -19.77 10.43
N LEU A 3 25.91 -19.44 9.66
CA LEU A 3 25.58 -20.09 8.39
C LEU A 3 25.50 -19.03 7.30
N ARG A 4 26.22 -19.26 6.20
CA ARG A 4 26.30 -18.35 5.05
C ARG A 4 25.64 -19.01 3.85
N PHE A 5 24.85 -18.23 3.12
CA PHE A 5 24.17 -18.69 1.92
C PHE A 5 24.34 -17.65 0.81
N ASP A 6 24.94 -18.05 -0.31
CA ASP A 6 25.06 -17.22 -1.49
C ASP A 6 23.72 -17.18 -2.23
N LEU A 7 23.00 -16.06 -2.11
CA LEU A 7 21.71 -15.86 -2.74
C LEU A 7 21.86 -15.40 -4.19
N ALA A 8 22.96 -14.75 -4.55
CA ALA A 8 23.18 -14.20 -5.88
C ALA A 8 23.49 -15.31 -6.91
N ASN A 9 24.32 -16.28 -6.55
CA ASN A 9 24.80 -17.33 -7.46
C ASN A 9 24.06 -18.66 -7.31
N THR A 10 23.08 -18.76 -6.40
CA THR A 10 22.35 -20.02 -6.21
C THR A 10 21.50 -20.41 -7.41
N LYS A 11 21.57 -21.69 -7.79
CA LYS A 11 20.67 -22.33 -8.76
C LYS A 11 19.44 -22.96 -8.11
N ALA A 12 19.35 -22.91 -6.77
CA ALA A 12 18.26 -23.54 -6.03
C ALA A 12 16.93 -22.76 -6.11
N LEU A 13 16.96 -21.52 -6.60
CA LEU A 13 15.79 -20.64 -6.69
C LEU A 13 15.51 -20.24 -8.15
N PRO A 14 14.24 -20.25 -8.59
CA PRO A 14 13.83 -19.63 -9.84
C PRO A 14 14.26 -18.16 -9.89
N GLU A 15 14.60 -17.65 -11.08
CA GLU A 15 15.15 -16.31 -11.25
C GLU A 15 14.24 -15.20 -10.69
N ALA A 16 12.93 -15.31 -10.89
CA ALA A 16 11.96 -14.35 -10.37
C ALA A 16 11.97 -14.29 -8.84
N TRP A 17 12.13 -15.43 -8.17
CA TRP A 17 12.20 -15.51 -6.72
C TRP A 17 13.55 -15.01 -6.20
N ARG A 18 14.64 -15.36 -6.88
CA ARG A 18 15.98 -14.85 -6.58
C ARG A 18 16.05 -13.33 -6.67
N ARG A 19 15.58 -12.73 -7.77
CA ARG A 19 15.53 -11.28 -7.94
C ARG A 19 14.74 -10.59 -6.84
N ARG A 20 13.58 -11.15 -6.48
CA ARG A 20 12.75 -10.63 -5.40
C ARG A 20 13.44 -10.72 -4.04
N ALA A 21 14.05 -11.85 -3.75
CA ALA A 21 14.77 -12.06 -2.51
C ALA A 21 15.98 -11.11 -2.40
N LEU A 22 16.73 -10.91 -3.49
CA LEU A 22 17.84 -9.93 -3.56
C LEU A 22 17.36 -8.51 -3.29
N GLN A 23 16.21 -8.10 -3.86
CA GLN A 23 15.65 -6.77 -3.63
C GLN A 23 15.18 -6.58 -2.18
N ARG A 24 14.49 -7.58 -1.59
CA ARG A 24 13.95 -7.48 -0.23
C ARG A 24 15.02 -7.61 0.85
N LEU A 25 16.05 -8.41 0.60
CA LEU A 25 17.14 -8.64 1.56
C LEU A 25 18.35 -7.74 1.30
N ALA A 26 18.28 -6.78 0.38
CA ALA A 26 19.40 -5.91 -0.01
C ALA A 26 20.12 -5.28 1.20
N GLY A 27 19.38 -4.83 2.22
CA GLY A 27 19.97 -4.24 3.43
C GLY A 27 20.61 -5.24 4.41
N ARG A 28 20.51 -6.55 4.15
CA ARG A 28 21.06 -7.64 4.98
C ARG A 28 22.13 -8.47 4.25
N LEU A 29 22.32 -8.23 2.96
CA LEU A 29 23.27 -8.96 2.13
C LEU A 29 24.64 -8.26 2.15
N VAL A 30 25.69 -9.06 2.15
CA VAL A 30 27.07 -8.63 1.91
C VAL A 30 27.55 -9.40 0.69
N ASP A 31 27.85 -8.70 -0.41
CA ASP A 31 28.25 -9.31 -1.70
C ASP A 31 27.30 -10.40 -2.20
N GLY A 32 26.00 -10.24 -1.96
CA GLY A 32 24.98 -11.23 -2.36
C GLY A 32 24.88 -12.46 -1.45
N VAL A 33 25.65 -12.49 -0.35
CA VAL A 33 25.61 -13.55 0.66
C VAL A 33 24.82 -13.09 1.88
N ILE A 34 23.88 -13.93 2.33
CA ILE A 34 23.20 -13.75 3.61
C ILE A 34 23.89 -14.57 4.69
N SER A 35 24.14 -13.95 5.84
CA SER A 35 24.76 -14.60 7.01
C SER A 35 23.78 -14.63 8.17
N VAL A 36 23.51 -15.81 8.72
CA VAL A 36 22.61 -16.02 9.86
C VAL A 36 23.41 -16.59 11.02
N ARG A 37 23.30 -15.96 12.20
CA ARG A 37 23.97 -16.40 13.44
C ARG A 37 22.95 -16.94 14.44
N ALA A 38 23.35 -18.02 15.12
CA ALA A 38 22.61 -18.62 16.24
C ALA A 38 23.59 -19.02 17.37
N SER A 39 23.30 -18.57 18.58
CA SER A 39 24.14 -18.77 19.78
C SER A 39 23.32 -19.04 21.05
N GLU A 40 22.10 -19.53 20.91
CA GLU A 40 21.12 -19.65 22.00
C GLU A 40 21.29 -20.91 22.83
N HIS A 41 21.99 -21.91 22.28
CA HIS A 41 22.17 -23.19 22.93
C HIS A 41 23.65 -23.46 23.23
N ARG A 42 23.90 -24.24 24.29
CA ARG A 42 25.23 -24.80 24.57
C ARG A 42 25.67 -25.83 23.51
N SER A 43 24.72 -26.49 22.84
CA SER A 43 25.00 -27.47 21.79
C SER A 43 25.16 -26.83 20.42
N GLN A 44 26.25 -27.15 19.72
CA GLN A 44 26.50 -26.72 18.35
C GLN A 44 25.43 -27.25 17.38
N TRP A 45 24.97 -28.50 17.58
CA TRP A 45 23.95 -29.11 16.73
C TRP A 45 22.62 -28.35 16.80
N ARG A 46 22.18 -27.98 18.02
CA ARG A 46 20.97 -27.15 18.19
C ARG A 46 21.12 -25.75 17.61
N ASN A 47 22.31 -25.15 17.74
CA ASN A 47 22.59 -23.86 17.10
C ASN A 47 22.57 -23.97 15.57
N ARG A 48 22.98 -25.11 14.98
CA ARG A 48 22.89 -25.36 13.54
C ARG A 48 21.46 -25.43 13.07
N GLU A 49 20.63 -26.18 13.79
CA GLU A 49 19.21 -26.32 13.48
C GLU A 49 18.49 -24.97 13.57
N ALA A 50 18.75 -24.20 14.63
CA ALA A 50 18.20 -22.86 14.80
C ALA A 50 18.63 -21.90 13.68
N ALA A 51 19.91 -21.93 13.27
CA ALA A 51 20.40 -21.10 12.16
C ALA A 51 19.73 -21.49 10.83
N ALA A 52 19.55 -22.78 10.57
CA ALA A 52 18.89 -23.28 9.37
C ALA A 52 17.41 -22.89 9.32
N ALA A 53 16.68 -23.04 10.44
CA ALA A 53 15.28 -22.65 10.55
C ALA A 53 15.09 -21.14 10.29
N ARG A 54 15.95 -20.30 10.86
CA ARG A 54 15.94 -18.85 10.63
C ARG A 54 16.22 -18.50 9.17
N LEU A 55 17.22 -19.15 8.55
CA LEU A 55 17.50 -18.92 7.14
C LEU A 55 16.30 -19.30 6.27
N ALA A 56 15.67 -20.46 6.52
CA ALA A 56 14.51 -20.91 5.78
C ALA A 56 13.33 -19.94 5.89
N ALA A 57 13.03 -19.46 7.10
CA ALA A 57 11.97 -18.47 7.34
C ALA A 57 12.24 -17.15 6.59
N LEU A 58 13.49 -16.65 6.65
CA LEU A 58 13.90 -15.43 5.96
C LEU A 58 13.76 -15.57 4.43
N LEU A 59 14.18 -16.70 3.88
CA LEU A 59 14.05 -16.97 2.44
C LEU A 59 12.58 -17.08 2.04
N ALA A 60 11.73 -17.75 2.83
CA ALA A 60 10.31 -17.88 2.54
C ALA A 60 9.59 -16.52 2.51
N GLU A 61 9.88 -15.64 3.47
CA GLU A 61 9.33 -14.27 3.48
C GLU A 61 9.86 -13.45 2.28
N ALA A 62 11.14 -13.58 1.97
CA ALA A 62 11.76 -12.84 0.88
C ALA A 62 11.26 -13.29 -0.51
N THR A 63 10.92 -14.57 -0.70
CA THR A 63 10.38 -15.09 -1.96
C THR A 63 8.87 -14.95 -2.10
N ALA A 64 8.14 -14.69 -1.01
CA ALA A 64 6.68 -14.61 -0.98
C ALA A 64 6.10 -13.68 -2.08
N PRO A 65 4.96 -14.03 -2.71
CA PRO A 65 4.27 -13.18 -3.68
C PRO A 65 4.01 -11.78 -3.11
N PRO A 66 4.16 -10.71 -3.91
CA PRO A 66 3.71 -9.39 -3.48
C PRO A 66 2.21 -9.44 -3.14
N PRO A 67 1.74 -8.61 -2.20
CA PRO A 67 0.32 -8.54 -1.91
C PRO A 67 -0.45 -8.18 -3.19
N PRO A 68 -1.67 -8.69 -3.35
CA PRO A 68 -2.49 -8.39 -4.52
C PRO A 68 -2.65 -6.87 -4.66
N PRO A 69 -2.59 -6.33 -5.89
CA PRO A 69 -2.74 -4.90 -6.10
C PRO A 69 -4.09 -4.43 -5.54
N ARG A 70 -4.07 -3.31 -4.80
CA ARG A 70 -5.31 -2.71 -4.28
C ARG A 70 -6.17 -2.29 -5.47
N LYS A 71 -7.39 -2.82 -5.53
CA LYS A 71 -8.41 -2.34 -6.47
C LYS A 71 -9.04 -1.08 -5.86
N PRO A 72 -9.01 0.08 -6.54
CA PRO A 72 -9.63 1.28 -6.02
C PRO A 72 -11.13 1.04 -5.83
N THR A 73 -11.65 1.43 -4.67
CA THR A 73 -13.09 1.35 -4.41
C THR A 73 -13.82 2.41 -5.22
N ARG A 74 -14.87 2.00 -5.93
CA ARG A 74 -15.76 2.94 -6.61
C ARG A 74 -16.52 3.73 -5.55
N ILE A 75 -16.67 5.05 -5.76
CA ILE A 75 -17.50 5.90 -4.89
C ILE A 75 -18.92 5.30 -4.81
N PRO A 76 -19.47 5.06 -3.61
CA PRO A 76 -20.82 4.53 -3.43
C PRO A 76 -21.89 5.41 -4.07
N ARG A 77 -22.94 4.79 -4.62
CA ARG A 77 -24.05 5.50 -5.27
C ARG A 77 -24.71 6.54 -4.34
N GLY A 78 -24.89 6.20 -3.06
CA GLY A 78 -25.49 7.11 -2.07
C GLY A 78 -24.70 8.41 -1.86
N ILE A 79 -23.37 8.39 -2.00
CA ILE A 79 -22.55 9.62 -1.92
C ILE A 79 -22.82 10.51 -3.14
N ASN A 80 -22.93 9.92 -4.34
CA ASN A 80 -23.27 10.66 -5.55
C ASN A 80 -24.69 11.24 -5.49
N GLU A 81 -25.67 10.46 -5.01
CA GLU A 81 -27.05 10.92 -4.84
C GLU A 81 -27.15 12.07 -3.84
N ARG A 82 -26.47 11.94 -2.68
CA ARG A 82 -26.41 13.01 -1.68
C ARG A 82 -25.78 14.28 -2.26
N ARG A 83 -24.66 14.15 -2.97
CA ARG A 83 -24.01 15.28 -3.67
C ARG A 83 -24.96 15.95 -4.66
N LEU A 84 -25.71 15.19 -5.45
CA LEU A 84 -26.68 15.75 -6.41
C LEU A 84 -27.83 16.47 -5.68
N ARG A 85 -28.35 15.91 -4.60
CA ARG A 85 -29.41 16.51 -3.79
C ARG A 85 -28.95 17.83 -3.16
N GLU A 86 -27.77 17.83 -2.54
CA GLU A 86 -27.16 19.05 -1.97
C GLU A 86 -26.90 20.12 -3.05
N LYS A 87 -26.43 19.70 -4.23
CA LYS A 87 -26.24 20.62 -5.38
C LYS A 87 -27.57 21.25 -5.81
N LYS A 88 -28.65 20.47 -5.89
CA LYS A 88 -30.00 20.98 -6.20
C LYS A 88 -30.49 21.96 -5.15
N GLN A 89 -30.44 21.59 -3.87
CA GLN A 89 -30.84 22.47 -2.76
C GLN A 89 -30.08 23.79 -2.78
N ARG A 90 -28.75 23.76 -2.96
CA ARG A 90 -27.95 24.99 -3.06
C ARG A 90 -28.34 25.85 -4.26
N ALA A 91 -28.69 25.26 -5.40
CA ALA A 91 -29.12 25.99 -6.58
C ALA A 91 -30.49 26.68 -6.35
N GLU A 92 -31.43 26.00 -5.69
CA GLU A 92 -32.72 26.57 -5.30
C GLU A 92 -32.56 27.73 -4.32
N ILE A 93 -31.74 27.54 -3.28
CA ILE A 93 -31.41 28.61 -2.32
C ILE A 93 -30.80 29.82 -3.04
N LYS A 94 -29.86 29.60 -3.95
CA LYS A 94 -29.25 30.69 -4.74
C LYS A 94 -30.26 31.39 -5.65
N ARG A 95 -31.18 30.65 -6.27
CA ARG A 95 -32.24 31.22 -7.12
C ARG A 95 -33.19 32.09 -6.29
N GLY A 96 -33.59 31.63 -5.11
CA GLY A 96 -34.42 32.40 -4.18
C GLY A 96 -33.74 33.68 -3.68
N ARG A 97 -32.41 33.69 -3.57
CA ARG A 97 -31.63 34.88 -3.21
C ARG A 97 -31.40 35.85 -4.38
N SER A 98 -31.53 35.40 -5.62
CA SER A 98 -31.21 36.21 -6.79
C SER A 98 -32.34 37.18 -7.12
N GLY A 99 -32.48 38.22 -6.31
CA GLY A 99 -32.85 39.60 -6.70
C GLY A 99 -33.97 39.84 -7.72
N ALA A 100 -34.92 38.92 -7.93
CA ALA A 100 -36.07 39.16 -8.80
C ALA A 100 -37.10 40.10 -8.13
N ASP A 101 -36.87 40.47 -6.87
CA ASP A 101 -37.71 41.38 -6.12
C ASP A 101 -37.35 42.86 -6.38
N TRP A 102 -36.04 43.21 -6.36
CA TRP A 102 -35.62 44.59 -6.56
C TRP A 102 -35.90 45.11 -8.00
N LYS A 103 -35.78 44.26 -9.03
CA LYS A 103 -36.11 44.66 -10.42
C LYS A 103 -37.61 44.81 -10.67
N ARG A 104 -38.46 43.99 -10.03
CA ARG A 104 -39.93 44.12 -10.16
C ARG A 104 -40.48 45.29 -9.36
N GLN A 105 -39.88 45.60 -8.22
CA GLN A 105 -40.23 46.77 -7.41
C GLN A 105 -39.76 48.08 -8.06
N ALA A 106 -38.59 48.10 -8.70
CA ALA A 106 -38.11 49.26 -9.47
C ALA A 106 -38.97 49.57 -10.72
N MET A 107 -39.45 48.54 -11.45
CA MET A 107 -40.39 48.73 -12.57
C MET A 107 -41.77 49.24 -12.14
N ARG A 108 -42.22 48.89 -10.93
CA ARG A 108 -43.52 49.35 -10.40
C ARG A 108 -43.51 50.78 -9.89
N GLN A 109 -42.35 51.32 -9.51
CA GLN A 109 -42.19 52.68 -8.98
C GLN A 109 -41.76 53.72 -10.02
N GLY A 110 -41.69 53.37 -11.31
CA GLY A 110 -41.51 54.37 -12.38
C GLY A 110 -40.17 55.11 -12.35
N TRP A 111 -39.11 54.51 -11.82
CA TRP A 111 -37.76 55.07 -11.96
C TRP A 111 -37.21 54.65 -13.32
N ARG A 112 -37.03 55.65 -14.19
CA ARG A 112 -36.32 55.55 -15.47
C ARG A 112 -34.86 55.92 -15.28
#